data_AF-A0A8S0GUL7-F1
#
_entry.id   AF-A0A8S0GUL7-F1
#
_cell.length_a   1.000
_cell.length_b   1.000
_cell.length_c   1.000
_cell.angle_alpha   90.00
_cell.angle_beta   90.00
_cell.angle_gamma   90.00
#
_symmetry.space_group_name_H-M   'P 1'
#
loop_
_entity.id
_entity.type
_entity.pdbx_description
1 polymer ?
#
loop_
_entity_poly.entity_id
_entity_poly.type
_entity_poly.pdbx_seq_one_letter_code
_entity_poly.pdbx_strand_id
1 'polypeptide(L)'
;MAFTLAFFVMVYPLYVWVAAAPSIERLLVMQMLLCGAIGGFFGPGPTALAEQFPIEVRSTGVSVAYNVTVMLFGGFAPLIVTWLSKVMATPVAPAFYVLLTSVLSLLGTYCMYDAVRDEKPDAVSLGGES
;
A
#
# COMPACT_ATOMS: atom_id res chain seq x y z
N MET A 1 8.21 1.66 -3.79
CA MET A 1 7.60 2.07 -5.07
C MET A 1 7.55 0.95 -6.11
N ALA A 2 8.67 0.28 -6.45
CA ALA A 2 8.70 -0.76 -7.50
C ALA A 2 7.69 -1.91 -7.26
N PHE A 3 7.61 -2.46 -6.04
CA PHE A 3 6.66 -3.52 -5.70
C PHE A 3 5.19 -3.08 -5.79
N THR A 4 4.88 -1.87 -5.32
CA THR A 4 3.53 -1.28 -5.41
C THR A 4 3.11 -1.06 -6.86
N LEU A 5 4.04 -0.63 -7.72
CA LEU A 5 3.80 -0.46 -9.15
C LEU A 5 3.60 -1.80 -9.85
N ALA A 6 4.45 -2.79 -9.54
CA ALA A 6 4.29 -4.14 -10.06
C ALA A 6 2.93 -4.71 -9.66
N PHE A 7 2.51 -4.54 -8.40
CA PHE A 7 1.20 -4.94 -7.91
C PHE A 7 0.06 -4.28 -8.69
N PHE A 8 0.12 -2.96 -8.89
CA PHE A 8 -0.87 -2.24 -9.69
C PHE A 8 -0.99 -2.77 -11.12
N VAL A 9 0.14 -3.02 -11.79
CA VAL A 9 0.18 -3.50 -13.18
C VAL A 9 -0.31 -4.94 -13.30
N MET A 10 -0.02 -5.81 -12.33
CA MET A 10 -0.37 -7.23 -12.40
C MET A 10 -1.83 -7.54 -12.05
N VAL A 11 -2.49 -6.71 -11.24
CA VAL A 11 -3.85 -6.98 -10.72
C VAL A 11 -4.85 -7.20 -11.85
N TYR A 12 -4.98 -6.26 -12.78
CA TYR A 12 -5.97 -6.36 -13.86
C TYR A 12 -5.77 -7.59 -14.77
N PRO A 13 -4.57 -7.84 -15.36
CA PRO A 13 -4.39 -8.98 -16.24
C PRO A 13 -4.57 -10.33 -15.53
N LEU A 14 -4.20 -10.45 -14.25
CA LEU A 14 -4.41 -11.68 -13.48
C LEU A 14 -5.90 -11.95 -13.26
N TYR A 15 -6.70 -10.94 -12.92
CA TYR A 15 -8.14 -11.11 -12.78
C TYR A 15 -8.81 -11.49 -14.10
N VAL A 16 -8.42 -10.89 -15.23
CA VAL A 16 -8.93 -11.25 -16.55
C VAL A 16 -8.53 -12.69 -16.92
N TRP A 17 -7.30 -13.10 -16.61
CA TRP A 17 -6.81 -14.46 -16.86
C TRP A 17 -7.56 -15.54 -16.07
N VAL A 18 -7.87 -15.25 -14.80
CA VAL A 18 -8.72 -16.11 -13.97
C VAL A 18 -10.15 -16.13 -14.49
N ALA A 19 -10.71 -14.96 -14.82
CA ALA A 19 -12.08 -14.84 -15.32
C ALA A 19 -12.30 -15.58 -16.65
N ALA A 20 -11.27 -15.65 -17.51
CA ALA A 20 -11.35 -16.32 -18.81
C ALA A 20 -11.50 -17.85 -18.70
N ALA A 21 -10.90 -18.48 -17.68
CA ALA A 21 -11.16 -19.89 -17.36
C ALA A 21 -11.02 -20.15 -15.85
N PRO A 22 -12.12 -19.98 -15.10
CA PRO A 22 -12.10 -20.12 -13.64
C PRO A 22 -11.67 -21.53 -13.21
N SER A 23 -10.61 -21.61 -12.41
CA SER A 23 -10.11 -22.86 -11.82
C SER A 23 -9.34 -22.57 -10.54
N ILE A 24 -9.28 -23.56 -9.64
CA ILE A 24 -8.58 -23.44 -8.35
C ILE A 24 -7.08 -23.15 -8.58
N GLU A 25 -6.46 -23.82 -9.55
CA GLU A 25 -5.05 -23.62 -9.88
C GLU A 25 -4.74 -22.17 -10.25
N ARG A 26 -5.54 -21.56 -11.14
CA ARG A 26 -5.33 -20.16 -11.54
C ARG A 26 -5.55 -19.18 -10.40
N LEU A 27 -6.53 -19.45 -9.53
CA LEU A 27 -6.78 -18.65 -8.33
C LEU A 27 -5.57 -18.70 -7.38
N LEU A 28 -5.01 -19.89 -7.15
CA LEU A 28 -3.82 -20.06 -6.31
C LEU A 28 -2.60 -19.36 -6.90
N VAL A 29 -2.36 -19.47 -8.21
CA VAL A 29 -1.25 -18.78 -8.89
C VAL A 29 -1.42 -17.26 -8.77
N MET A 30 -2.61 -16.74 -9.05
CA MET A 30 -2.91 -15.31 -8.86
C MET A 30 -2.63 -14.88 -7.42
N GLN A 31 -3.14 -15.63 -6.43
CA GLN A 31 -2.96 -15.33 -5.01
C GLN A 31 -1.49 -15.29 -4.62
N MET A 32 -0.70 -16.27 -5.06
CA MET A 32 0.74 -16.36 -4.78
C MET A 32 1.52 -15.18 -5.38
N LEU A 33 1.21 -14.79 -6.62
CA LEU A 33 1.85 -13.64 -7.26
C LEU A 33 1.52 -12.32 -6.56
N LEU A 34 0.23 -12.09 -6.26
CA LEU A 34 -0.23 -10.90 -5.55
C LEU A 34 0.36 -10.83 -4.13
N CYS A 35 0.34 -11.93 -3.38
CA CYS A 35 0.96 -12.01 -2.05
C CYS A 35 2.47 -11.80 -2.11
N GLY A 36 3.17 -12.36 -3.10
CA GLY A 36 4.61 -12.16 -3.27
C GLY A 36 4.97 -10.69 -3.47
N ALA A 37 4.20 -9.99 -4.30
CA ALA A 37 4.38 -8.55 -4.51
C ALA A 37 4.08 -7.72 -3.26
N ILE A 38 3.01 -8.05 -2.54
CA ILE A 38 2.68 -7.44 -1.24
C ILE A 38 3.81 -7.69 -0.24
N GLY A 39 4.35 -8.90 -0.17
CA GLY A 39 5.45 -9.27 0.72
C GLY A 39 6.68 -8.38 0.55
N GLY A 40 7.02 -8.01 -0.68
CA GLY A 40 8.11 -7.07 -0.96
C GLY A 40 7.88 -5.65 -0.43
N PHE A 41 6.62 -5.24 -0.22
CA PHE A 41 6.26 -3.95 0.37
C PHE A 41 6.30 -3.95 1.91
N PHE A 42 6.06 -5.10 2.55
CA PHE A 42 6.00 -5.21 4.02
C PHE A 42 7.31 -4.90 4.75
N GLY A 43 8.45 -4.97 4.08
CA GLY A 43 9.74 -4.54 4.64
C GLY A 43 9.88 -3.01 4.74
N PRO A 44 9.93 -2.29 3.60
CA PRO A 44 10.17 -0.84 3.62
C PRO A 44 8.96 0.01 3.99
N GLY A 45 7.72 -0.47 3.77
CA GLY A 45 6.50 0.31 3.95
C GLY A 45 6.28 0.80 5.39
N PRO A 46 6.25 -0.10 6.39
CA PRO A 46 6.04 0.29 7.78
C PRO A 46 7.16 1.17 8.34
N THR A 47 8.41 0.91 7.96
CA THR A 47 9.57 1.73 8.37
C THR A 47 9.44 3.16 7.86
N ALA A 48 9.17 3.32 6.56
CA ALA A 48 8.99 4.64 5.95
C ALA A 48 7.81 5.39 6.56
N LEU A 49 6.72 4.69 6.93
CA LEU A 49 5.58 5.29 7.62
C LEU A 49 5.94 5.75 9.04
N ALA A 50 6.70 4.95 9.77
CA ALA A 50 7.13 5.28 11.13
C ALA A 50 8.06 6.50 11.18
N GLU A 51 8.88 6.69 10.14
CA GLU A 51 9.76 7.86 9.98
C GLU A 51 8.98 9.18 9.81
N GLN A 52 7.72 9.14 9.37
CA GLN A 52 6.89 10.34 9.23
C GLN A 52 6.39 10.90 10.57
N PHE A 53 6.52 10.15 11.66
CA PHE A 53 6.03 10.55 12.98
C PHE A 53 7.19 10.86 13.95
N PRO A 54 7.02 11.86 14.84
CA PRO A 54 7.96 12.15 15.91
C PRO A 54 8.18 10.94 16.81
N ILE A 55 9.39 10.79 17.36
CA ILE A 55 9.81 9.63 18.16
C ILE A 55 8.84 9.36 19.33
N GLU A 56 8.35 10.42 19.97
CA GLU A 56 7.46 10.37 21.15
C GLU A 56 6.10 9.73 20.86
N VAL A 57 5.57 9.89 19.65
CA VAL A 57 4.21 9.46 19.27
C VAL A 57 4.20 8.44 18.13
N ARG A 58 5.38 8.00 17.65
CA ARG A 58 5.54 7.13 16.48
C ARG A 58 4.67 5.87 16.54
N SER A 59 4.74 5.11 17.62
CA SER A 59 3.99 3.86 17.75
C SER A 59 2.46 4.09 17.71
N THR A 60 1.99 5.09 18.45
CA THR A 60 0.57 5.46 18.50
C THR A 60 0.09 6.00 17.15
N GLY A 61 0.86 6.88 16.51
CA GLY A 61 0.54 7.45 15.20
C GLY A 61 0.43 6.38 14.11
N VAL A 62 1.42 5.49 14.03
CA VAL A 62 1.40 4.34 13.10
C VAL A 62 0.21 3.43 13.38
N SER A 63 -0.06 3.11 14.66
CA SER A 63 -1.18 2.23 15.04
C SER A 63 -2.54 2.84 14.69
N VAL A 64 -2.74 4.13 14.96
CA VAL A 64 -3.98 4.84 14.62
C VAL A 64 -4.17 4.90 13.11
N ALA A 65 -3.13 5.29 12.36
CA ALA A 65 -3.18 5.34 10.90
C ALA A 65 -3.49 3.96 10.29
N TYR A 66 -2.85 2.91 10.79
CA TYR A 66 -3.09 1.53 10.35
C TYR A 66 -4.52 1.08 10.66
N ASN A 67 -5.00 1.25 11.89
CA ASN A 67 -6.34 0.82 12.29
C ASN A 67 -7.44 1.55 11.51
N VAL A 68 -7.30 2.87 11.31
CA VAL A 68 -8.25 3.66 10.50
C VAL A 68 -8.26 3.16 9.06
N THR A 69 -7.09 2.94 8.46
CA THR A 69 -6.98 2.46 7.09
C THR A 69 -7.57 1.05 6.93
N VAL A 70 -7.25 0.12 7.81
CA VAL A 70 -7.78 -1.25 7.77
C VAL A 70 -9.28 -1.27 8.03
N MET A 71 -9.79 -0.43 8.92
CA MET A 71 -11.22 -0.31 9.16
C MET A 71 -11.97 0.18 7.92
N LEU A 72 -11.47 1.25 7.28
CA LEU A 72 -12.12 1.88 6.14
C LEU A 72 -11.99 1.05 4.85
N PHE A 73 -10.79 0.57 4.54
CA PHE A 73 -10.57 -0.17 3.30
C PHE A 73 -10.80 -1.66 3.52
N GLY A 74 -10.17 -2.27 4.52
CA GLY A 74 -10.34 -3.70 4.81
C GLY A 74 -11.76 -4.07 5.25
N GLY A 75 -12.35 -3.31 6.18
CA GLY A 75 -13.68 -3.59 6.73
C GLY A 75 -14.81 -3.44 5.70
N PHE A 76 -14.75 -2.41 4.85
CA PHE A 76 -15.76 -2.18 3.82
C PHE A 76 -15.46 -2.88 2.49
N ALA A 77 -14.28 -3.47 2.30
CA ALA A 77 -13.93 -4.22 1.10
C ALA A 77 -15.00 -5.23 0.65
N PRO A 78 -15.48 -6.17 1.49
CA PRO A 78 -16.48 -7.15 1.04
C PRO A 78 -17.79 -6.50 0.62
N LEU A 79 -18.22 -5.42 1.28
CA LEU A 79 -19.43 -4.67 0.90
C LEU A 79 -19.26 -3.99 -0.46
N ILE A 80 -18.14 -3.28 -0.67
CA ILE A 80 -17.86 -2.56 -1.91
C ILE A 80 -17.68 -3.55 -3.07
N VAL A 81 -16.90 -4.61 -2.87
CA VAL A 81 -16.67 -5.64 -3.89
C VAL A 81 -17.97 -6.35 -4.27
N THR A 82 -18.81 -6.68 -3.29
CA THR A 82 -20.12 -7.30 -3.56
C THR A 82 -21.04 -6.35 -4.33
N TRP A 83 -21.12 -5.10 -3.91
CA TRP A 83 -21.90 -4.08 -4.62
C TRP A 83 -21.42 -3.90 -6.06
N LEU A 84 -20.11 -3.78 -6.25
CA LEU A 84 -19.48 -3.61 -7.55
C LEU A 84 -19.73 -4.81 -8.48
N SER A 85 -19.66 -6.02 -7.92
CA SER A 85 -19.95 -7.26 -8.66
C SER A 85 -21.40 -7.31 -9.13
N LYS A 86 -22.36 -6.82 -8.32
CA LYS A 86 -23.78 -6.72 -8.70
C LYS A 86 -24.01 -5.70 -9.81
N VAL A 87 -23.38 -4.53 -9.72
CA VAL A 87 -23.57 -3.43 -10.70
C VAL A 87 -22.90 -3.75 -12.03
N MET A 88 -21.67 -4.27 -12.01
CA MET A 88 -20.89 -4.52 -13.23
C MET A 88 -21.21 -5.86 -13.91
N ALA A 89 -21.89 -6.78 -13.21
CA ALA A 89 -22.21 -8.13 -13.69
C ALA A 89 -21.00 -8.88 -14.31
N THR A 90 -19.80 -8.63 -13.78
CA THR A 90 -18.54 -9.16 -14.31
C THR A 90 -17.69 -9.79 -13.19
N PRO A 91 -17.05 -10.94 -13.43
CA PRO A 91 -16.14 -11.57 -12.47
C PRO A 91 -14.87 -10.75 -12.20
N VAL A 92 -14.57 -9.76 -13.04
CA VAL A 92 -13.40 -8.87 -12.90
C VAL A 92 -13.67 -7.71 -11.93
N ALA A 93 -14.92 -7.54 -11.46
CA ALA A 93 -15.30 -6.43 -10.59
C ALA A 93 -14.38 -6.20 -9.38
N PRO A 94 -13.94 -7.23 -8.61
CA PRO A 94 -13.05 -7.02 -7.47
C PRO A 94 -11.71 -6.36 -7.85
N ALA A 95 -11.23 -6.54 -9.08
CA ALA A 95 -9.98 -5.96 -9.55
C ALA A 95 -10.00 -4.42 -9.48
N PHE A 96 -11.13 -3.77 -9.78
CA PHE A 96 -11.23 -2.31 -9.75
C PHE A 96 -11.12 -1.76 -8.33
N TYR A 97 -11.64 -2.47 -7.34
CA TYR A 97 -11.45 -2.10 -5.94
C TYR A 97 -9.96 -2.20 -5.55
N VAL A 98 -9.29 -3.27 -5.94
CA VAL A 98 -7.85 -3.47 -5.68
C VAL A 98 -6.99 -2.45 -6.43
N LEU A 99 -7.35 -2.09 -7.66
CA LEU A 99 -6.68 -1.04 -8.43
C LEU A 99 -6.83 0.32 -7.74
N LEU A 100 -8.03 0.66 -7.25
CA LEU A 100 -8.28 1.90 -6.53
C LEU A 100 -7.41 2.00 -5.27
N THR A 101 -7.37 0.95 -4.44
CA THR A 101 -6.53 0.95 -3.24
C THR A 101 -5.04 0.97 -3.58
N SER A 102 -4.63 0.32 -4.68
CA SER A 102 -3.25 0.37 -5.17
C SER A 102 -2.83 1.76 -5.64
N VAL A 103 -3.73 2.52 -6.29
CA VAL A 103 -3.49 3.92 -6.65
C VAL A 103 -3.29 4.77 -5.40
N LEU A 104 -4.12 4.60 -4.37
CA LEU A 104 -3.96 5.30 -3.10
C LEU A 104 -2.61 4.97 -2.44
N SER A 105 -2.20 3.70 -2.46
CA SER A 105 -0.87 3.30 -1.95
C SER A 105 0.28 3.88 -2.78
N LEU A 106 0.14 3.97 -4.11
CA LEU A 106 1.12 4.61 -4.98
C LEU A 106 1.23 6.10 -4.69
N LEU A 107 0.11 6.80 -4.56
CA LEU A 107 0.07 8.22 -4.18
C LEU A 107 0.70 8.43 -2.80
N GLY A 108 0.35 7.61 -1.81
CA GLY A 108 0.97 7.68 -0.48
C GLY A 108 2.49 7.49 -0.54
N THR A 109 2.95 6.44 -1.23
CA THR A 109 4.39 6.17 -1.38
C THR A 109 5.11 7.29 -2.14
N TYR A 110 4.45 7.90 -3.12
CA TYR A 110 4.99 9.04 -3.87
C TYR A 110 5.10 10.29 -3.01
N CYS A 111 4.11 10.54 -2.15
CA CYS A 111 4.12 11.67 -1.22
C CYS A 111 5.10 11.48 -0.05
N MET A 112 5.57 10.26 0.22
CA MET A 112 6.49 9.95 1.33
C MET A 112 7.97 10.34 1.07
N TYR A 113 8.22 11.40 0.29
CA TYR A 113 9.57 11.86 -0.05
C TYR A 113 9.89 13.20 0.65
N ASP A 114 11.12 13.29 1.21
CA ASP A 114 11.79 14.43 1.88
C ASP A 114 11.72 14.59 3.43
N ALA A 115 11.75 13.51 4.23
CA ALA A 115 12.05 13.62 5.67
C ALA A 115 13.57 13.54 6.02
N VAL A 116 14.45 13.34 5.03
CA VAL A 116 15.89 13.05 5.26
C VAL A 116 16.81 14.24 4.93
N ARG A 117 16.27 15.41 4.57
CA ARG A 117 17.10 16.53 4.05
C ARG A 117 17.14 17.82 4.86
N ASP A 118 16.71 17.82 6.13
CA ASP A 118 16.81 19.04 6.95
C ASP A 118 17.41 18.87 8.36
N GLU A 119 18.21 17.83 8.60
CA GLU A 119 19.32 17.97 9.56
C GLU A 119 20.56 18.40 8.78
N LYS A 120 20.60 19.69 8.38
CA LYS A 120 21.91 20.35 8.34
C LYS A 120 22.44 20.30 9.78
N PRO A 121 23.63 19.73 10.03
CA PRO A 121 24.25 19.91 11.32
C PRO A 121 24.43 21.41 11.48
N ASP A 122 23.67 22.01 12.41
CA ASP A 122 23.91 23.36 12.85
C ASP A 122 25.40 23.48 13.10
N ALA A 123 26.01 24.45 12.41
CA ALA A 123 27.36 24.87 12.68
C ALA A 123 27.45 25.11 14.19
N VAL A 124 28.06 24.16 14.87
CA VAL A 124 28.60 24.30 16.22
C VAL A 124 29.70 25.35 16.08
N SER A 125 29.26 26.61 16.02
CA SER A 125 30.06 27.79 16.31
C SER A 125 30.31 27.75 17.80
N LEU A 126 31.25 26.89 18.21
CA LEU A 126 31.94 27.07 19.48
C LEU A 126 32.64 28.42 19.35
N GLY A 127 32.07 29.40 20.03
CA GLY A 127 32.71 30.67 20.24
C GLY A 127 34.02 30.48 21.00
N GLY A 128 34.93 31.40 20.74
CA GLY A 128 35.91 31.86 21.72
C GLY A 128 36.92 30.82 22.16
N GLU A 129 38.02 30.75 21.44
CA GLU A 129 39.31 30.53 22.07
C GLU A 129 40.20 31.76 21.83
N SER A 130 40.34 32.50 22.93
CA SER A 130 41.38 33.48 23.34
C SER A 130 41.91 34.50 22.34
#